data_AF-A0A9L0JA21-F1
#
_entry.id   AF-A0A9L0JA21-F1
#
_cell.length_a   1.000
_cell.length_b   1.000
_cell.length_c   1.000
_cell.angle_alpha   90.00
_cell.angle_beta   90.00
_cell.angle_gamma   90.00
#
_symmetry.space_group_name_H-M   'P 1'
#
loop_
_entity.id
_entity.type
_entity.pdbx_description
1 polymer ?
#
loop_
_entity_poly.entity_id
_entity_poly.type
_entity_poly.pdbx_seq_one_letter_code
_entity_poly.pdbx_strand_id
1 'polypeptide(L)'
;MEPEALEICPYDPNHRMPASRLQYHLAACRKKNPKRVKKMANCKYNACHVVPIKRLKEHEATCVNRTAIDDEPFNLPKVISPSLEPNEKPSNAANQIPDPDIWNVGQKT
;
A
#
# COMPACT_ATOMS: atom_id res chain seq x y z
N MET A 1 34.42 -2.60 -5.42
CA MET A 1 32.96 -2.41 -5.33
C MET A 1 32.36 -3.67 -5.91
N GLU A 2 31.71 -4.50 -5.09
CA GLU A 2 31.06 -5.72 -5.57
C GLU A 2 29.86 -5.34 -6.45
N PRO A 3 29.68 -5.94 -7.64
CA PRO A 3 28.53 -5.65 -8.49
C PRO A 3 27.24 -6.16 -7.83
N GLU A 4 26.25 -5.28 -7.70
CA GLU A 4 24.93 -5.64 -7.16
C GLU A 4 24.23 -6.62 -8.13
N ALA A 5 23.65 -7.69 -7.58
CA ALA A 5 22.92 -8.68 -8.38
C ALA A 5 21.72 -8.02 -9.09
N LEU A 6 21.49 -8.41 -10.35
CA LEU A 6 20.36 -7.92 -11.14
C LEU A 6 19.11 -8.77 -10.90
N GLU A 7 18.03 -8.11 -10.51
CA GLU A 7 16.71 -8.69 -10.33
C GLU A 7 15.86 -8.52 -11.59
N ILE A 8 14.99 -9.51 -11.86
CA ILE A 8 14.04 -9.47 -12.97
C ILE A 8 12.72 -8.85 -12.50
N CYS A 9 12.16 -7.92 -13.27
CA CYS A 9 10.88 -7.34 -12.93
C CYS A 9 9.74 -8.39 -12.98
N PRO A 10 8.90 -8.46 -11.93
CA PRO A 10 7.77 -9.38 -11.87
C PRO A 10 6.67 -9.04 -12.89
N TYR A 11 6.68 -7.83 -13.47
CA TYR A 11 5.71 -7.40 -14.48
C TYR A 11 6.24 -7.43 -15.91
N ASP A 12 7.55 -7.49 -16.13
CA ASP A 12 8.15 -7.64 -17.48
C ASP A 12 9.52 -8.34 -17.41
N PRO A 13 9.69 -9.55 -18.00
CA PRO A 13 10.97 -10.27 -17.93
C PRO A 13 12.13 -9.55 -18.65
N ASN A 14 11.83 -8.58 -19.52
CA ASN A 14 12.86 -7.81 -20.22
C ASN A 14 13.49 -6.74 -19.32
N HIS A 15 12.84 -6.36 -18.22
CA HIS A 15 13.42 -5.44 -17.26
C HIS A 15 14.30 -6.20 -16.27
N ARG A 16 15.59 -5.89 -16.29
CA ARG A 16 16.61 -6.37 -15.36
C ARG A 16 17.32 -5.19 -14.72
N MET A 17 17.39 -5.14 -13.40
CA MET A 17 17.98 -4.01 -12.69
C MET A 17 18.41 -4.38 -11.27
N PRO A 18 19.30 -3.61 -10.64
CA PRO A 18 19.69 -3.83 -9.25
C PRO A 18 18.50 -3.79 -8.30
N ALA A 19 18.55 -4.55 -7.21
CA ALA A 19 17.48 -4.61 -6.21
C ALA A 19 17.13 -3.21 -5.65
N SER A 20 18.13 -2.36 -5.47
CA SER A 20 17.97 -0.96 -5.06
C SER A 20 17.09 -0.13 -6.02
N ARG A 21 17.08 -0.46 -7.32
CA ARG A 21 16.28 0.23 -8.34
C ARG A 21 14.91 -0.39 -8.54
N LEU A 22 14.76 -1.68 -8.24
CA LEU A 22 13.51 -2.41 -8.44
C LEU A 22 12.34 -1.77 -7.67
N GLN A 23 12.59 -1.31 -6.44
CA GLN A 23 11.56 -0.71 -5.58
C GLN A 23 10.82 0.45 -6.26
N TYR A 24 11.59 1.39 -6.82
CA TYR A 24 11.06 2.57 -7.52
C TYR A 24 10.46 2.21 -8.88
N HIS A 25 11.02 1.19 -9.56
CA HIS A 25 10.54 0.73 -10.85
C HIS A 25 9.13 0.11 -10.80
N LEU A 26 8.84 -0.68 -9.75
CA LEU A 26 7.60 -1.46 -9.65
C LEU A 26 6.35 -0.57 -9.76
N ALA A 27 6.35 0.62 -9.16
CA ALA A 27 5.20 1.52 -9.16
C ALA A 27 4.78 1.95 -10.57
N ALA A 28 5.74 2.34 -11.41
CA ALA A 28 5.48 2.73 -12.80
C ALA A 28 5.20 1.51 -13.69
N CYS A 29 5.95 0.42 -13.50
CA CYS A 29 5.81 -0.78 -14.32
C CYS A 29 4.45 -1.46 -14.09
N ARG A 30 3.94 -1.46 -12.85
CA ARG A 30 2.60 -1.93 -12.51
C ARG A 30 1.52 -1.25 -13.36
N LYS A 31 1.57 0.08 -13.48
CA LYS A 31 0.59 0.87 -14.26
C LYS A 31 0.60 0.48 -15.74
N LYS A 32 1.78 0.19 -16.29
CA LYS A 32 1.97 -0.21 -17.70
C LYS A 32 1.57 -1.66 -18.00
N ASN A 33 1.41 -2.51 -16.99
CA ASN A 33 1.21 -3.96 -17.15
C ASN A 33 -0.11 -4.49 -16.52
N PRO A 34 -1.28 -3.88 -16.79
CA PRO A 34 -2.52 -4.17 -16.06
C PRO A 34 -2.97 -5.64 -16.17
N LYS A 35 -2.72 -6.30 -17.31
CA LYS A 35 -3.08 -7.72 -17.51
C LYS A 35 -2.29 -8.65 -16.60
N ARG A 36 -1.01 -8.36 -16.38
CA ARG A 36 -0.12 -9.19 -15.55
C ARG A 36 -0.35 -8.91 -14.07
N VAL A 37 -0.55 -7.64 -13.70
CA VAL A 37 -0.88 -7.22 -12.32
C VAL A 37 -2.08 -7.97 -11.76
N LYS A 38 -3.13 -8.22 -12.55
CA LYS A 38 -4.31 -8.99 -12.13
C LYS A 38 -4.00 -10.43 -11.66
N LYS A 39 -2.82 -10.96 -11.99
CA LYS A 39 -2.38 -12.33 -11.64
C LYS A 39 -1.30 -12.33 -10.57
N MET A 40 -0.88 -11.17 -10.09
CA MET A 40 0.20 -10.98 -9.13
C MET A 40 -0.33 -10.36 -7.84
N ALA A 41 0.35 -10.63 -6.73
CA ALA A 41 0.10 -10.01 -5.43
C ALA A 41 1.41 -9.57 -4.78
N ASN A 42 1.32 -8.56 -3.93
CA ASN A 42 2.41 -8.10 -3.09
C ASN A 42 2.43 -8.91 -1.80
N CYS A 43 3.63 -9.32 -1.36
CA CYS A 43 3.85 -9.90 -0.04
C CYS A 43 3.54 -8.88 1.06
N LYS A 44 2.89 -9.32 2.15
CA LYS A 44 2.64 -8.45 3.31
C LYS A 44 3.90 -8.02 4.06
N TYR A 45 4.99 -8.79 3.97
CA TYR A 45 6.25 -8.51 4.67
C TYR A 45 7.19 -7.56 3.91
N ASN A 46 7.10 -7.55 2.58
CA ASN A 46 7.95 -6.70 1.73
C ASN A 46 7.22 -6.37 0.42
N ALA A 47 6.88 -5.10 0.24
CA ALA A 47 6.13 -4.64 -0.93
C ALA A 47 6.84 -4.86 -2.27
N CYS A 48 8.16 -5.07 -2.26
CA CYS A 48 8.96 -5.38 -3.45
C CYS A 48 8.80 -6.84 -3.89
N HIS A 49 8.43 -7.73 -2.98
CA HIS A 49 8.10 -9.11 -3.33
C HIS A 49 6.73 -9.13 -4.02
N VAL A 50 6.76 -9.28 -5.33
CA VAL A 50 5.56 -9.45 -6.15
C VAL A 50 5.59 -10.85 -6.74
N VAL A 51 4.62 -11.66 -6.34
CA VAL A 51 4.56 -13.09 -6.69
C VAL A 51 3.20 -13.43 -7.32
N PRO A 52 3.07 -14.54 -8.06
CA PRO A 52 1.76 -15.00 -8.53
C PRO A 52 0.79 -15.21 -7.37
N ILE A 53 -0.46 -14.76 -7.51
CA ILE A 53 -1.50 -14.88 -6.46
C ILE A 53 -1.59 -16.31 -5.92
N LYS A 54 -1.52 -17.31 -6.81
CA LYS A 54 -1.60 -18.73 -6.45
C LYS A 54 -0.47 -19.22 -5.54
N ARG A 55 0.66 -18.51 -5.49
CA ARG A 55 1.85 -18.85 -4.70
C ARG A 55 2.09 -17.88 -3.54
N LEU A 56 1.20 -16.90 -3.32
CA LEU A 56 1.38 -15.90 -2.28
C LEU A 56 1.48 -16.54 -0.89
N LYS A 57 0.58 -17.48 -0.56
CA LYS A 57 0.56 -18.16 0.75
C LYS A 57 1.85 -18.94 1.04
N GLU A 58 2.36 -19.67 0.05
CA GLU A 58 3.62 -20.40 0.14
C GLU A 58 4.80 -19.45 0.31
N HIS A 59 4.82 -18.37 -0.48
CA HIS A 59 5.84 -17.32 -0.37
C HIS A 59 5.83 -16.70 1.03
N GLU A 60 4.66 -16.30 1.55
CA GLU A 60 4.55 -15.66 2.87
C GLU A 60 5.00 -16.61 3.99
N ALA A 61 4.68 -17.91 3.90
CA ALA A 61 5.14 -18.90 4.87
C ALA A 61 6.68 -19.02 4.94
N THR A 62 7.37 -18.73 3.83
CA THR A 62 8.82 -18.90 3.67
C THR A 62 9.57 -17.59 3.42
N CYS A 63 8.89 -16.44 3.59
CA CYS A 63 9.44 -15.14 3.24
C CYS A 63 10.61 -14.80 4.15
N VAL A 64 11.74 -14.39 3.56
CA VAL A 64 12.92 -13.95 4.31
C VAL A 64 12.67 -12.73 5.21
N ASN A 65 11.64 -11.93 4.88
CA ASN A 65 11.22 -10.78 5.68
C ASN A 65 10.14 -11.11 6.73
N ARG A 66 9.72 -12.37 6.86
CA ARG A 66 8.83 -12.80 7.93
C ARG A 66 9.58 -12.84 9.25
N THR A 67 9.02 -12.24 10.28
CA THR A 67 9.57 -12.24 11.65
C THR A 67 8.62 -12.96 12.60
N ALA A 68 9.14 -13.48 13.72
CA ALA A 68 8.35 -14.23 14.71
C ALA A 68 7.17 -13.43 15.31
N ILE A 69 7.20 -12.10 15.22
CA ILE A 69 6.15 -11.20 15.74
C ILE A 69 4.88 -11.26 14.88
N ASP A 70 4.98 -11.58 13.59
CA ASP A 70 3.81 -11.62 12.69
C ASP A 70 2.86 -12.79 12.96
N ASP A 71 3.33 -13.84 13.65
CA ASP A 71 2.54 -15.01 14.01
C ASP A 71 1.71 -14.82 15.29
N GLU A 72 1.99 -13.78 16.08
CA GLU A 72 1.26 -13.54 17.32
C GLU A 72 -0.12 -12.91 17.02
N PRO A 73 -1.23 -13.54 17.45
CA PRO A 73 -2.53 -12.89 17.42
C PRO A 73 -2.47 -11.71 18.39
N PHE A 74 -2.44 -10.49 17.86
CA PHE A 74 -2.57 -9.28 18.67
C PHE A 74 -3.88 -9.37 19.44
N ASN A 75 -3.80 -9.76 20.72
CA ASN A 75 -4.85 -9.55 21.70
C ASN A 75 -4.90 -8.05 21.99
N LEU A 76 -5.35 -7.26 21.01
CA LEU A 76 -5.64 -5.85 21.22
C LEU A 76 -6.72 -5.79 22.31
N PRO A 77 -6.46 -5.11 23.44
CA PRO A 77 -7.53 -4.73 24.34
C PRO A 77 -8.56 -3.99 23.50
N LYS A 78 -9.78 -4.50 23.49
CA LYS A 78 -10.93 -3.83 22.89
C LYS A 78 -11.10 -2.52 23.64
N VAL A 79 -10.49 -1.44 23.13
CA VAL A 79 -10.79 -0.09 23.58
C VAL A 79 -12.28 0.06 23.37
N ILE A 80 -13.03 -0.01 24.47
CA ILE A 80 -14.42 0.37 24.48
C ILE A 80 -14.38 1.89 24.26
N SER A 81 -14.42 2.31 23.00
CA SER A 81 -14.74 3.69 22.67
C SER A 81 -16.10 3.96 23.31
N PRO A 82 -16.25 4.93 24.22
CA PRO A 82 -17.56 5.41 24.60
C PRO A 82 -18.20 5.93 23.30
N SER A 83 -19.26 5.25 22.86
CA SER A 83 -20.17 5.75 21.83
C SER A 83 -20.64 7.12 22.28
N LEU A 84 -20.17 8.19 21.64
CA LEU A 84 -20.86 9.47 21.69
C LEU A 84 -22.07 9.30 20.78
N GLU A 85 -23.19 8.90 21.38
CA GLU A 85 -24.49 8.78 20.74
C GLU A 85 -24.85 10.09 20.01
N PRO A 86 -25.27 10.04 18.74
CA PRO A 86 -25.88 11.19 18.06
C PRO A 86 -27.27 11.45 18.65
N ASN A 87 -27.46 12.56 19.36
CA ASN A 87 -28.80 13.03 19.70
C ASN A 87 -29.37 13.84 18.54
N GLU A 88 -30.36 13.26 17.86
CA GLU A 88 -31.12 13.92 16.80
C GLU A 88 -32.12 14.91 17.39
N LYS A 89 -32.02 16.19 17.00
CA LYS A 89 -33.16 17.12 16.94
C LYS A 89 -33.02 18.02 15.72
N PRO A 90 -33.85 17.87 14.67
CA PRO A 90 -33.91 18.85 13.59
C PRO A 90 -34.82 19.99 14.04
N SER A 91 -34.25 21.17 14.27
CA SER A 91 -35.02 22.41 14.36
C SER A 91 -34.67 23.29 13.16
N ASN A 92 -35.70 23.54 12.37
CA ASN A 92 -35.83 24.55 11.34
C ASN A 92 -35.12 25.86 11.73
N ALA A 93 -34.20 26.31 10.88
CA ALA A 93 -33.99 27.72 10.56
C ALA A 93 -33.10 27.82 9.31
N ALA A 94 -33.64 28.45 8.25
CA ALA A 94 -32.93 28.78 7.03
C ALA A 94 -31.67 29.61 7.33
N ASN A 95 -30.51 29.26 6.76
CA ASN A 95 -29.41 30.21 6.52
C ASN A 95 -28.45 29.70 5.43
N GLN A 96 -28.55 30.39 4.30
CA GLN A 96 -27.62 30.61 3.19
C GLN A 96 -26.17 30.11 3.36
N ILE A 97 -25.70 29.34 2.38
CA ILE A 97 -24.29 28.97 2.18
C ILE A 97 -23.65 30.03 1.29
N PRO A 98 -22.59 30.73 1.73
CA PRO A 98 -21.56 31.20 0.83
C PRO A 98 -20.44 30.16 0.80
N ASP A 99 -20.14 29.68 -0.40
CA ASP A 99 -18.98 28.84 -0.69
C ASP A 99 -17.69 29.69 -0.56
N PRO A 100 -16.67 29.25 0.20
CA PRO A 100 -15.34 29.81 0.09
C PRO A 100 -14.36 28.76 -0.40
N ASP A 101 -14.17 28.76 -1.71
CA ASP A 101 -13.00 28.28 -2.43
C ASP A 101 -11.72 28.94 -1.87
N ILE A 102 -10.98 28.22 -1.01
CA ILE A 102 -9.64 28.64 -0.54
C ILE A 102 -8.75 27.40 -0.40
N TRP A 103 -8.00 27.07 -1.46
CA TRP A 103 -6.66 26.51 -1.30
C TRP A 103 -5.68 27.40 -2.07
N ASN A 104 -5.13 28.38 -1.36
CA ASN A 104 -3.97 29.13 -1.82
C ASN A 104 -2.82 28.95 -0.82
N VAL A 105 -1.79 28.23 -1.25
CA VAL A 105 -0.41 28.36 -0.76
C VAL A 105 0.45 28.10 -2.02
N GLY A 106 1.06 29.11 -2.66
CA GLY A 106 2.20 29.88 -2.18
C GLY A 106 3.43 28.96 -2.13
N GLN A 107 4.52 29.13 -2.88
CA GLN A 107 5.29 30.36 -3.11
C GLN A 107 6.45 30.10 -4.10
N LYS A 108 6.81 31.16 -4.85
CA LYS A 108 8.17 31.62 -5.22
C LYS A 108 9.08 30.69 -6.06
N THR A 109 9.42 31.13 -7.27
CA THR A 109 10.60 31.98 -7.59
C THR A 109 10.42 32.60 -8.96
#